data_AF-A0A7J0C518-F1
#
_entry.id   AF-A0A7J0C518-F1
#
_cell.length_a   1.000
_cell.length_b   1.000
_cell.length_c   1.000
_cell.angle_alpha   90.00
_cell.angle_beta   90.00
_cell.angle_gamma   90.00
#
_symmetry.space_group_name_H-M   'P 1'
#
loop_
_entity.id
_entity.type
_entity.pdbx_description
1 polymer ?
#
loop_
_entity_poly.entity_id
_entity_poly.type
_entity_poly.pdbx_seq_one_letter_code
_entity_poly.pdbx_strand_id
1 'polypeptide(L)'
;MAVVVQCYESMQFTGTNGPAVAEWLGNTTYDHTAEDGSLHMLMDGGEGNLYPVRVSSGYWVLRYDNRLEGMVSAEDYPTWYYELPGT
;
A
#
# COMPACT_ATOMS: atom_id res chain seq x y z
N MET A 1 0.00 20.95 21.32
CA MET A 1 -0.55 19.60 21.59
C MET A 1 -0.76 18.95 20.23
N ALA A 2 0.04 17.94 19.87
CA ALA A 2 -0.15 17.20 18.63
C ALA A 2 -0.92 15.91 18.97
N VAL A 3 -2.07 15.73 18.32
CA VAL A 3 -2.89 14.52 18.41
C VAL A 3 -2.32 13.55 17.38
N VAL A 4 -1.77 12.43 17.85
CA VAL A 4 -1.30 11.34 17.01
C VAL A 4 -2.51 10.50 16.63
N VAL A 5 -2.85 10.43 15.34
CA VAL A 5 -3.71 9.37 14.83
C VAL A 5 -2.92 8.65 13.77
N GLN A 6 -2.46 7.45 14.10
CA GLN A 6 -1.99 6.49 13.11
C GLN A 6 -3.23 6.06 12.31
N CYS A 7 -3.59 6.85 11.29
CA CYS A 7 -4.78 6.60 10.48
C CYS A 7 -4.58 5.37 9.59
N TYR A 8 -3.36 5.13 9.14
CA TYR A 8 -3.08 4.16 8.09
C TYR A 8 -2.61 2.81 8.65
N GLU A 9 -3.23 1.74 8.17
CA GLU A 9 -2.68 0.39 8.29
C GLU A 9 -1.68 0.15 7.15
N SER A 10 -0.73 -0.78 7.31
CA SER A 10 0.28 -1.03 6.28
C SER A 10 0.56 -2.51 6.07
N MET A 11 0.92 -2.87 4.83
CA MET A 11 1.39 -4.21 4.47
C MET A 11 2.56 -4.10 3.49
N GLN A 12 3.66 -4.81 3.77
CA GLN A 12 4.77 -4.90 2.83
C GLN A 12 4.43 -5.85 1.69
N PHE A 13 4.66 -5.43 0.46
CA PHE A 13 4.64 -6.31 -0.69
C PHE A 13 6.00 -7.03 -0.83
N THR A 14 5.99 -8.35 -0.78
CA THR A 14 7.19 -9.20 -0.74
C THR A 14 7.52 -9.84 -2.10
N GLY A 15 6.82 -9.45 -3.17
CA GLY A 15 6.90 -10.10 -4.48
C GLY A 15 5.94 -11.29 -4.63
N THR A 16 5.60 -11.98 -3.54
CA THR A 16 4.80 -13.23 -3.58
C THR A 16 3.41 -13.10 -2.95
N ASN A 17 3.17 -12.08 -2.13
CA ASN A 17 1.90 -11.87 -1.43
C ASN A 17 0.93 -10.92 -2.18
N GLY A 18 1.10 -10.74 -3.50
CA GLY A 18 0.30 -9.83 -4.32
C GLY A 18 -1.22 -9.98 -4.15
N PRO A 19 -1.78 -11.20 -4.27
CA PRO A 19 -3.21 -11.42 -4.04
C PRO A 19 -3.69 -11.03 -2.63
N ALA A 20 -2.87 -11.30 -1.60
CA ALA A 20 -3.21 -10.95 -0.22
C ALA A 20 -3.18 -9.42 0.02
N VAL A 21 -2.24 -8.70 -0.61
CA VAL A 21 -2.20 -7.23 -0.59
C VAL A 21 -3.47 -6.66 -1.24
N ALA A 22 -3.85 -7.16 -2.41
CA ALA A 22 -5.02 -6.66 -3.13
C ALA A 22 -6.34 -6.92 -2.39
N GLU A 23 -6.51 -8.11 -1.83
CA GLU A 23 -7.67 -8.47 -1.01
C GLU A 23 -7.77 -7.59 0.25
N TRP A 24 -6.63 -7.37 0.91
CA TRP A 24 -6.56 -6.53 2.10
C TRP A 24 -6.89 -5.06 1.81
N LEU A 25 -6.51 -4.52 0.65
CA LEU A 25 -6.77 -3.11 0.33
C LEU A 25 -8.25 -2.78 0.09
N GLY A 26 -9.12 -3.76 -0.15
CA GLY A 26 -10.57 -3.58 -0.25
C GLY A 26 -11.08 -2.87 -1.51
N ASN A 27 -10.36 -1.87 -2.03
CA ASN A 27 -10.71 -1.14 -3.26
C ASN A 27 -9.81 -1.46 -4.46
N THR A 28 -9.02 -2.53 -4.38
CA THR A 28 -8.14 -2.94 -5.47
C THR A 28 -8.44 -4.36 -5.93
N THR A 29 -8.31 -4.60 -7.23
CA THR A 29 -8.34 -5.93 -7.82
C THR A 29 -6.92 -6.33 -8.22
N TYR A 30 -6.50 -7.53 -7.82
CA TYR A 30 -5.24 -8.11 -8.28
C TYR A 30 -5.30 -8.37 -9.79
N ASP A 31 -4.32 -7.87 -10.53
CA ASP A 31 -4.14 -8.17 -11.95
C ASP A 31 -3.09 -9.28 -12.11
N HIS A 32 -1.81 -8.95 -11.85
CA HIS A 32 -0.70 -9.91 -11.87
C HIS A 32 0.52 -9.35 -11.11
N THR A 33 1.51 -10.21 -10.86
CA THR A 33 2.88 -9.79 -10.54
C THR A 33 3.72 -9.86 -11.81
N ALA A 34 4.32 -8.74 -12.21
CA ALA A 34 5.18 -8.63 -13.39
C ALA A 34 6.51 -9.40 -13.22
N GLU A 35 7.21 -9.68 -14.32
CA GLU A 35 8.49 -10.42 -14.30
C GLU A 35 9.58 -9.71 -13.49
N ASP A 36 9.52 -8.38 -13.40
CA ASP A 36 10.42 -7.58 -12.56
C ASP A 36 10.06 -7.60 -11.06
N GLY A 37 9.08 -8.42 -10.68
CA GLY A 37 8.65 -8.61 -9.30
C GLY A 37 7.76 -7.50 -8.77
N SER A 38 7.29 -6.57 -9.62
CA SER A 38 6.31 -5.56 -9.21
C SER A 38 4.87 -6.08 -9.26
N LEU A 39 4.06 -5.67 -8.29
CA LEU A 39 2.64 -5.96 -8.21
C LEU A 39 1.86 -4.96 -9.07
N HIS A 40 1.04 -5.47 -9.97
CA HIS A 40 0.10 -4.71 -10.76
C HIS A 40 -1.32 -4.95 -10.23
N MET A 41 -2.03 -3.87 -9.93
CA MET A 41 -3.41 -3.89 -9.43
C MET A 41 -4.25 -2.85 -10.16
N LEU A 42 -5.57 -3.06 -10.16
CA LEU A 42 -6.54 -2.08 -10.60
C LEU A 42 -7.25 -1.51 -9.37
N MET A 43 -7.09 -0.20 -9.12
CA MET A 43 -7.74 0.50 -8.02
C MET A 43 -9.05 1.13 -8.49
N ASP A 44 -10.12 0.92 -7.73
CA ASP A 44 -11.39 1.61 -7.92
C ASP A 44 -11.33 3.01 -7.29
N GLY A 45 -11.27 4.03 -8.15
CA GLY A 45 -11.28 5.44 -7.76
C GLY A 45 -12.69 6.00 -7.55
N GLY A 46 -13.73 5.19 -7.73
CA GLY A 46 -15.13 5.59 -7.67
C GLY A 46 -15.77 5.73 -9.05
N GLU A 47 -17.11 5.65 -9.07
CA GLU A 47 -17.93 5.82 -10.28
C GLU A 47 -17.61 4.79 -11.40
N GLY A 48 -17.03 3.64 -11.04
CA GLY A 48 -16.64 2.60 -11.99
C GLY A 48 -15.32 2.86 -12.72
N ASN A 49 -14.55 3.88 -12.30
CA ASN A 49 -13.25 4.18 -12.87
C ASN A 49 -12.15 3.33 -12.22
N LEU A 50 -11.50 2.50 -13.04
CA LEU A 50 -10.36 1.67 -12.63
C LEU A 50 -9.06 2.33 -13.06
N TYR A 51 -8.12 2.46 -12.12
CA TYR A 51 -6.79 3.03 -12.35
C TYR A 51 -5.72 1.96 -12.15
N PRO A 52 -4.77 1.81 -13.10
CA PRO A 52 -3.65 0.90 -12.91
C PRO A 52 -2.71 1.44 -11.83
N VAL A 53 -2.37 0.58 -10.88
CA VAL A 53 -1.43 0.84 -9.80
C VAL A 53 -0.31 -0.18 -9.87
N ARG A 54 0.92 0.30 -9.70
CA ARG A 54 2.11 -0.54 -9.68
C ARG A 54 2.85 -0.35 -8.36
N VAL A 55 3.18 -1.45 -7.69
CA VAL A 55 3.92 -1.46 -6.42
C VAL A 55 5.16 -2.32 -6.60
N SER A 56 6.34 -1.73 -6.42
CA SER A 56 7.60 -2.47 -6.51
C SER A 56 7.79 -3.39 -5.31
N SER A 57 8.46 -4.54 -5.51
CA SER A 57 8.80 -5.44 -4.40
C SER A 57 9.59 -4.70 -3.30
N GLY A 58 9.27 -4.99 -2.05
CA GLY A 58 9.83 -4.34 -0.86
C GLY A 58 9.08 -3.07 -0.42
N TYR A 59 8.22 -2.49 -1.25
CA TYR A 59 7.44 -1.31 -0.87
C TYR A 59 6.36 -1.68 0.15
N TRP A 60 6.08 -0.72 1.02
CA TRP A 60 4.96 -0.74 1.94
C TRP A 60 3.77 -0.07 1.30
N VAL A 61 2.63 -0.75 1.36
CA VAL A 61 1.35 -0.22 0.90
C VAL A 61 0.56 0.29 2.10
N LEU A 62 -0.02 1.48 1.97
CA LEU A 62 -0.76 2.17 3.03
C LEU A 62 -2.26 2.10 2.75
N ARG A 63 -3.03 1.76 3.79
CA ARG A 63 -4.49 1.60 3.74
C ARG A 63 -5.19 2.50 4.75
N TYR A 64 -6.24 3.19 4.34
CA TYR A 64 -7.21 3.86 5.22
C TYR A 64 -8.62 3.49 4.79
N ASP A 65 -9.51 3.21 5.75
CA ASP A 65 -10.93 2.91 5.48
C ASP A 65 -11.15 1.85 4.37
N ASN A 66 -10.32 0.80 4.38
CA ASN A 66 -10.29 -0.25 3.34
C ASN A 66 -10.07 0.28 1.92
N ARG A 67 -9.16 1.27 1.77
CA ARG A 67 -8.72 1.79 0.48
C ARG A 67 -7.22 2.05 0.46
N LEU A 68 -6.61 1.89 -0.72
CA LEU A 68 -5.25 2.30 -1.00
C LEU A 68 -5.10 3.83 -0.90
N GLU A 69 -4.17 4.28 -0.06
CA GLU A 69 -3.88 5.69 0.16
C GLU A 69 -2.50 6.10 -0.34
N GLY A 70 -1.56 5.15 -0.32
CA GLY A 70 -0.19 5.44 -0.73
C GLY A 70 0.70 4.22 -0.73
N MET A 71 1.92 4.46 -1.18
CA MET A 71 3.01 3.50 -1.16
C MET A 71 4.29 4.20 -0.77
N VAL A 72 5.15 3.50 -0.04
CA VAL A 72 6.41 4.05 0.46
C VAL A 72 7.49 2.99 0.33
N SER A 73 8.69 3.43 -0.04
CA SER A 73 9.82 2.53 -0.24
C SER A 73 10.23 1.87 1.09
N ALA A 74 10.91 0.72 1.02
CA ALA A 74 11.45 0.07 2.22
C ALA A 74 12.44 0.96 2.99
N GLU A 75 13.13 1.86 2.28
CA GLU A 75 14.15 2.76 2.84
C GLU A 75 13.53 3.99 3.52
N ASP A 76 12.41 4.49 2.99
CA ASP A 76 11.68 5.64 3.54
C ASP A 76 10.62 5.25 4.57
N TYR A 77 10.17 3.99 4.57
CA TYR A 77 9.18 3.54 5.55
C TYR A 77 9.62 3.75 6.99
N PRO A 78 10.88 3.45 7.39
CA PRO A 78 11.35 3.75 8.72
C PRO A 78 11.41 5.25 9.00
N THR A 79 11.79 6.12 8.05
CA THR A 79 11.85 7.58 8.30
C THR A 79 10.46 8.17 8.53
N TRP A 80 9.44 7.68 7.82
CA TRP A 80 8.04 8.00 8.11
C TRP A 80 7.57 7.47 9.47
N TYR A 81 8.14 6.36 9.94
CA TYR A 81 7.88 5.79 11.27
C TYR A 81 8.71 6.43 12.39
N TYR A 82 9.91 6.98 12.10
CA TYR A 82 10.85 7.58 13.05
C TYR A 82 10.57 9.08 13.30
N GLU A 83 9.76 9.74 12.47
CA GLU A 83 9.15 11.04 12.84
C GLU A 83 8.06 10.90 13.91
N LEU A 84 7.82 9.70 14.43
CA LEU A 84 7.13 9.48 15.70
C LEU A 84 8.16 9.60 16.84
N PRO A 85 8.15 10.70 17.63
CA PRO A 85 8.98 10.74 18.83
C PRO A 85 8.60 9.58 19.75
N GLY A 86 9.60 8.76 20.07
CA GLY A 86 9.49 7.68 21.04
C GLY A 86 8.92 8.17 22.36
N THR A 87 8.03 7.36 22.95
CA THR A 87 7.57 7.49 24.33
C THR A 87 8.73 7.63 25.31
#